data_AF-A0A3N1JIZ2-F1
#
_entry.id   AF-A0A3N1JIZ2-F1
#
_cell.length_a   1.000
_cell.length_b   1.000
_cell.length_c   1.000
_cell.angle_alpha   90.00
_cell.angle_beta   90.00
_cell.angle_gamma   90.00
#
_symmetry.space_group_name_H-M   'P 1'
#
loop_
_entity.id
_entity.type
_entity.pdbx_description
1 polymer ?
#
loop_
_entity_poly.entity_id
_entity_poly.type
_entity_poly.pdbx_seq_one_letter_code
_entity_poly.pdbx_strand_id
1 'polypeptide(L)'
;MTTADATAGARAHADATATAGARAHADATAPGALVFRTVRPDDPAAAPMLADLEREYDARYGDHFGEPASTEINRYPIEHFVAPLGTFVLLYEDERLVSGGAFMPHDDDTVELKRIWTATDARGRGLAGLVVAELEAEAARRGFRRVYLTTGPRQPEAVRVYTRLGYTPLYDVTKSAEEVGIHPFEKPIGTGVTEPSRASRPPVPAIDAAGRAALDRPVVPLRHPLRWIAAAVVVVLLLNLVQTLFTNPSWEWPGVAKWLFSPAILTGLQLTLLATGLSAVISFAGGIVVAIARLSRNPVLSGLAWGYVWLFRSVPLILVLVFLYNLGSLYPTIGIGVPFGPQVAVPTTNVLSDLAIGVIGLSLSEIAYASEIVRAGVLAVDHGQLEAAQALGLPRHRQFLRIVLPQAMRSIVPAFVNQVVGLLKASSLLFYVSLLDLFGVVQNLSSTYPTDIIPLLVVATIWYLVLTSAVSVVQYYIERWTARGSVRTLPPTPFQRLRAVLRHDRTGGSTRPASSADAGSVAGSPGGVIS
;
A
#
# COMPACT_ATOMS: atom_id res chain seq x y z
N MET A 1 -42.29 -55.82 15.46
CA MET A 1 -42.03 -55.87 14.01
C MET A 1 -40.83 -54.97 13.72
N THR A 2 -39.59 -55.40 13.52
CA THR A 2 -38.96 -56.74 13.43
C THR A 2 -37.45 -56.43 13.63
N THR A 3 -36.90 -56.91 14.76
CA THR A 3 -35.57 -57.51 15.06
C THR A 3 -34.39 -57.24 14.10
N ALA A 4 -33.21 -56.73 14.51
CA ALA A 4 -32.16 -57.28 15.39
C ALA A 4 -31.31 -58.43 14.78
N ASP A 5 -29.98 -58.21 14.63
CA ASP A 5 -28.84 -59.12 14.92
C ASP A 5 -27.54 -58.47 14.38
N ALA A 6 -26.42 -58.23 15.08
CA ALA A 6 -25.67 -58.94 16.12
C ALA A 6 -24.73 -60.06 15.60
N THR A 7 -23.42 -59.76 15.68
CA THR A 7 -22.30 -60.60 16.15
C THR A 7 -21.72 -61.78 15.35
N ALA A 8 -20.38 -61.67 15.16
CA ALA A 8 -19.32 -62.59 15.62
C ALA A 8 -18.68 -63.62 14.66
N GLY A 9 -17.35 -63.78 14.84
CA GLY A 9 -16.53 -64.95 14.47
C GLY A 9 -15.50 -64.65 13.37
N ALA A 10 -14.30 -64.12 13.61
CA ALA A 10 -13.15 -64.60 14.40
C ALA A 10 -12.40 -65.80 13.78
N ARG A 11 -11.08 -65.58 13.63
CA ARG A 11 -9.93 -66.52 13.51
C ARG A 11 -9.58 -67.06 12.12
N ALA A 12 -8.31 -67.28 11.76
CA ALA A 12 -6.98 -66.95 12.30
C ALA A 12 -5.92 -67.59 11.37
N HIS A 13 -4.66 -67.18 11.54
CA HIS A 13 -3.41 -67.84 11.12
C HIS A 13 -2.99 -67.72 9.65
N ALA A 14 -1.74 -67.45 9.30
CA ALA A 14 -0.48 -67.14 9.99
C ALA A 14 0.43 -66.54 8.88
N ASP A 15 1.34 -65.60 9.13
CA ASP A 15 2.63 -65.95 9.71
C ASP A 15 3.32 -64.73 10.35
N ALA A 16 3.93 -65.01 11.50
CA ALA A 16 4.72 -64.09 12.29
C ALA A 16 6.17 -64.58 12.32
N THR A 17 7.11 -63.68 12.06
CA THR A 17 8.50 -63.74 12.56
C THR A 17 9.09 -62.34 12.34
N ALA A 18 9.12 -61.49 13.38
CA ALA A 18 10.23 -61.34 14.33
C ALA A 18 11.45 -60.66 13.68
N THR A 19 12.11 -59.63 14.21
CA THR A 19 12.01 -58.75 15.38
C THR A 19 13.14 -57.72 15.17
N ALA A 20 12.98 -56.51 15.73
CA ALA A 20 14.03 -55.68 16.35
C ALA A 20 14.25 -54.29 15.74
N GLY A 21 13.97 -53.28 16.56
CA GLY A 21 14.82 -52.09 16.63
C GLY A 21 14.23 -50.77 16.12
N ALA A 22 13.04 -50.37 16.57
CA ALA A 22 12.63 -48.96 16.48
C ALA A 22 12.05 -48.48 17.83
N ARG A 23 12.92 -48.39 18.83
CA ARG A 23 12.75 -47.43 19.92
C ARG A 23 13.58 -46.20 19.54
N ALA A 24 12.92 -45.11 19.20
CA ALA A 24 13.51 -43.77 19.26
C ALA A 24 12.44 -42.81 19.77
N HIS A 25 12.77 -42.19 20.89
CA HIS A 25 12.01 -41.25 21.69
C HIS A 25 11.12 -40.29 20.91
N ALA A 26 9.80 -40.35 21.16
CA ALA A 26 8.98 -39.15 21.15
C ALA A 26 9.31 -38.39 22.43
N ASP A 27 10.31 -37.52 22.36
CA ASP A 27 10.59 -36.57 23.44
C ASP A 27 9.49 -35.52 23.38
N ALA A 28 8.72 -35.41 24.47
CA ALA A 28 7.71 -34.37 24.63
C ALA A 28 8.45 -33.03 24.75
N THR A 29 8.55 -32.29 23.65
CA THR A 29 9.15 -30.95 23.64
C THR A 29 8.37 -30.06 24.61
N ALA A 30 9.08 -29.43 25.55
CA ALA A 30 8.47 -28.49 26.50
C ALA A 30 7.72 -27.38 25.75
N PRO A 31 6.60 -26.86 26.28
CA PRO A 31 5.87 -25.75 25.66
C PRO A 31 6.79 -24.53 25.49
N GLY A 32 6.84 -23.98 24.27
CA GLY A 32 7.74 -22.89 23.88
C GLY A 32 9.10 -23.35 23.36
N ALA A 33 9.25 -24.63 23.00
CA ALA A 33 10.52 -25.15 22.48
C ALA A 33 10.80 -24.64 21.06
N LEU A 34 11.99 -24.10 20.88
CA LEU A 34 12.49 -23.63 19.58
C LEU A 34 13.21 -24.77 18.86
N VAL A 35 12.78 -25.08 17.63
CA VAL A 35 13.31 -26.18 16.82
C VAL A 35 13.72 -25.67 15.44
N PHE A 36 14.99 -25.89 15.08
CA PHE A 36 15.48 -25.63 13.72
C PHE A 36 15.17 -26.80 12.78
N ARG A 37 14.71 -26.49 11.57
CA ARG A 37 14.53 -27.45 10.47
C ARG A 37 15.28 -26.93 9.25
N THR A 38 16.17 -27.75 8.70
CA THR A 38 16.80 -27.46 7.40
C THR A 38 15.87 -27.95 6.30
N VAL A 39 15.50 -27.07 5.38
CA VAL A 39 14.61 -27.39 4.25
C VAL A 39 15.24 -26.91 2.95
N ARG A 40 14.64 -27.30 1.82
CA ARG A 40 14.99 -26.66 0.55
C ARG A 40 14.17 -25.37 0.37
N PRO A 41 14.67 -24.36 -0.37
CA PRO A 41 13.90 -23.14 -0.63
C PRO A 41 12.57 -23.36 -1.39
N ASP A 42 12.45 -24.45 -2.16
CA ASP A 42 11.23 -24.86 -2.87
C ASP A 42 10.27 -25.73 -2.04
N ASP A 43 10.62 -26.02 -0.78
CA ASP A 43 9.76 -26.78 0.13
C ASP A 43 8.50 -25.95 0.49
N PRO A 44 7.29 -26.55 0.46
CA PRO A 44 6.07 -25.89 0.91
C PRO A 44 6.17 -25.26 2.31
N ALA A 45 7.01 -25.80 3.20
CA ALA A 45 7.28 -25.25 4.52
C ALA A 45 7.96 -23.86 4.50
N ALA A 46 8.71 -23.53 3.44
CA ALA A 46 9.40 -22.24 3.28
C ALA A 46 8.51 -21.15 2.68
N ALA A 47 7.43 -21.53 1.99
CA ALA A 47 6.54 -20.60 1.28
C ALA A 47 5.96 -19.47 2.17
N PRO A 48 5.53 -19.71 3.42
CA PRO A 48 5.02 -18.63 4.28
C PRO A 48 6.06 -17.56 4.60
N MET A 49 7.31 -17.96 4.88
CA MET A 49 8.42 -17.05 5.14
C MET A 49 8.78 -16.24 3.90
N LEU A 50 8.92 -16.89 2.74
CA LEU A 50 9.28 -16.21 1.50
C LEU A 50 8.21 -15.19 1.08
N ALA A 51 6.94 -15.56 1.18
CA ALA A 51 5.82 -14.67 0.87
C ALA A 51 5.74 -13.47 1.83
N ASP A 52 6.05 -13.67 3.12
CA ASP A 52 6.07 -12.56 4.09
C ASP A 52 7.29 -11.65 3.92
N LEU A 53 8.45 -12.22 3.61
CA LEU A 53 9.66 -11.48 3.29
C LEU A 53 9.49 -10.62 2.03
N GLU A 54 8.86 -11.14 0.98
CA GLU A 54 8.52 -10.39 -0.24
C GLU A 54 7.63 -9.18 0.08
N ARG A 55 6.52 -9.40 0.81
CA ARG A 55 5.62 -8.31 1.22
C ARG A 55 6.33 -7.23 2.02
N GLU A 56 7.21 -7.62 2.94
CA GLU A 56 7.94 -6.68 3.78
C GLU A 56 8.95 -5.84 2.97
N TYR A 57 9.64 -6.47 2.03
CA TYR A 57 10.57 -5.77 1.14
C TYR A 57 9.83 -4.80 0.22
N ASP A 58 8.71 -5.22 -0.37
CA ASP A 58 7.88 -4.35 -1.22
C ASP A 58 7.33 -3.15 -0.41
N ALA A 59 6.89 -3.36 0.83
CA ALA A 59 6.40 -2.28 1.69
C ALA A 59 7.50 -1.27 2.07
N ARG A 60 8.74 -1.75 2.26
CA ARG A 60 9.87 -0.90 2.69
C ARG A 60 10.55 -0.18 1.53
N TYR A 61 10.72 -0.86 0.41
CA TYR A 61 11.52 -0.37 -0.70
C TYR A 61 10.70 -0.05 -1.95
N GLY A 62 9.55 -0.67 -2.19
CA GLY A 62 8.80 -0.49 -3.44
C GLY A 62 9.73 -0.65 -4.64
N ASP A 63 9.75 0.33 -5.55
CA ASP A 63 10.66 0.36 -6.71
C ASP A 63 12.01 1.04 -6.42
N HIS A 64 12.41 1.25 -5.17
CA HIS A 64 13.60 2.04 -4.80
C HIS A 64 14.91 1.50 -5.40
N PHE A 65 15.01 0.18 -5.59
CA PHE A 65 16.15 -0.46 -6.26
C PHE A 65 15.88 -0.78 -7.74
N GLY A 66 14.79 -0.27 -8.32
CA GLY A 66 14.42 -0.46 -9.73
C GLY A 66 13.84 -1.84 -10.09
N GLU A 67 13.77 -2.77 -9.13
CA GLU A 67 13.21 -4.11 -9.30
C GLU A 67 12.27 -4.47 -8.12
N PRO A 68 11.16 -5.20 -8.35
CA PRO A 68 10.30 -5.72 -7.28
C PRO A 68 11.06 -6.65 -6.32
N ALA A 69 10.63 -6.76 -5.06
CA ALA A 69 11.29 -7.59 -4.05
C ALA A 69 11.43 -9.07 -4.47
N SER A 70 10.43 -9.59 -5.18
CA SER A 70 10.45 -10.95 -5.73
C SER A 70 11.61 -11.20 -6.70
N THR A 71 12.14 -10.15 -7.35
CA THR A 71 13.31 -10.27 -8.24
C THR A 71 14.61 -10.36 -7.46
N GLU A 72 14.73 -9.66 -6.32
CA GLU A 72 15.89 -9.75 -5.42
C GLU A 72 15.93 -11.08 -4.68
N ILE A 73 14.79 -11.53 -4.13
CA ILE A 73 14.68 -12.78 -3.36
C ILE A 73 14.93 -14.01 -4.24
N ASN A 74 14.56 -13.96 -5.53
CA ASN A 74 14.75 -15.03 -6.51
C ASN A 74 15.94 -14.80 -7.44
N ARG A 75 16.81 -13.82 -7.14
CA ARG A 75 17.98 -13.48 -7.99
C ARG A 75 18.94 -14.65 -8.18
N TYR A 76 19.11 -15.45 -7.12
CA TYR A 76 20.06 -16.56 -7.09
C TYR A 76 19.34 -17.90 -7.23
N PRO A 77 19.89 -18.85 -8.00
CA PRO A 77 19.35 -20.20 -8.14
C PRO A 77 19.18 -20.90 -6.78
N ILE A 78 18.16 -21.75 -6.68
CA ILE A 78 17.82 -22.50 -5.45
C ILE A 78 18.99 -23.37 -5.01
N GLU A 79 19.76 -23.89 -5.97
CA GLU A 79 20.91 -24.77 -5.77
C GLU A 79 22.02 -24.11 -4.93
N HIS A 80 22.09 -22.78 -4.88
CA HIS A 80 23.07 -22.05 -4.06
C HIS A 80 22.76 -22.10 -2.56
N PHE A 81 21.52 -22.45 -2.19
CA PHE A 81 21.06 -22.47 -0.79
C PHE A 81 20.81 -23.89 -0.27
N VAL A 82 21.24 -24.91 -1.02
CA VAL A 82 21.08 -26.33 -0.67
C VAL A 82 22.47 -26.94 -0.47
N ALA A 83 22.55 -27.97 0.37
CA ALA A 83 23.77 -28.74 0.58
C ALA A 83 24.31 -29.31 -0.76
N PRO A 84 25.64 -29.40 -0.94
CA PRO A 84 26.69 -29.13 0.04
C PRO A 84 27.07 -27.65 0.22
N LEU A 85 26.69 -26.79 -0.74
CA LEU A 85 27.20 -25.42 -0.86
C LEU A 85 26.50 -24.40 0.04
N GLY A 86 25.18 -24.51 0.19
CA GLY A 86 24.38 -23.58 0.98
C GLY A 86 23.51 -24.27 2.02
N THR A 87 22.82 -23.48 2.83
CA THR A 87 21.80 -24.00 3.74
C THR A 87 20.61 -23.06 3.79
N PHE A 88 19.45 -23.60 4.11
CA PHE A 88 18.22 -22.86 4.34
C PHE A 88 17.54 -23.43 5.58
N VAL A 89 17.40 -22.61 6.62
CA VAL A 89 16.89 -23.03 7.94
C VAL A 89 15.62 -22.27 8.29
N LEU A 90 14.68 -23.00 8.88
CA LEU A 90 13.44 -22.50 9.46
C LEU A 90 13.46 -22.75 10.97
N LEU A 91 13.01 -21.77 11.75
CA LEU A 91 12.89 -21.85 13.19
C LEU A 91 11.41 -21.93 13.57
N TYR A 92 11.04 -23.01 14.25
CA TYR A 92 9.69 -23.28 14.73
C TYR A 92 9.60 -23.12 16.25
N GLU A 93 8.46 -22.61 16.72
CA GLU A 93 8.03 -22.62 18.12
C GLU A 93 6.69 -23.33 18.18
N ASP A 94 6.60 -24.48 18.87
CA ASP A 94 5.37 -25.28 19.01
C ASP A 94 4.64 -25.50 17.65
N GLU A 95 5.40 -25.92 16.61
CA GLU A 95 4.98 -26.10 15.21
C GLU A 95 4.65 -24.82 14.42
N ARG A 96 4.71 -23.63 15.02
CA ARG A 96 4.57 -22.35 14.31
C ARG A 96 5.91 -21.85 13.77
N LEU A 97 5.96 -21.50 12.49
CA LEU A 97 7.14 -20.86 11.90
C LEU A 97 7.31 -19.43 12.45
N VAL A 98 8.43 -19.16 13.11
CA VAL A 98 8.68 -17.88 13.80
C VAL A 98 9.86 -17.08 13.24
N SER A 99 10.83 -17.75 12.61
CA SER A 99 12.00 -17.09 11.98
C SER A 99 12.64 -18.01 10.94
N GLY A 100 13.54 -17.49 10.13
CA GLY A 100 14.33 -18.30 9.21
C GLY A 100 15.42 -17.50 8.52
N GLY A 101 16.28 -18.20 7.80
CA GLY A 101 17.43 -17.62 7.13
C GLY A 101 18.15 -18.62 6.25
N ALA A 102 19.06 -18.13 5.42
CA ALA A 102 19.85 -18.96 4.53
C ALA A 102 21.28 -18.44 4.42
N PHE A 103 22.19 -19.29 3.95
CA PHE A 103 23.45 -18.83 3.40
C PHE A 103 23.73 -19.49 2.06
N MET A 104 24.51 -18.80 1.24
CA MET A 104 25.13 -19.32 0.02
C MET A 104 26.64 -19.09 0.08
N PRO A 105 27.47 -19.82 -0.70
CA PRO A 105 28.88 -19.50 -0.80
C PRO A 105 29.09 -18.11 -1.40
N HIS A 106 30.06 -17.38 -0.87
CA HIS A 106 30.53 -16.10 -1.41
C HIS A 106 31.89 -16.27 -2.12
N ASP A 107 32.80 -16.99 -1.47
CA ASP A 107 34.10 -17.42 -2.01
C ASP A 107 34.53 -18.74 -1.35
N ASP A 108 35.76 -19.20 -1.60
CA ASP A 108 36.28 -20.48 -1.07
C ASP A 108 36.36 -20.54 0.48
N ASP A 109 36.26 -19.41 1.20
CA ASP A 109 36.39 -19.33 2.66
C ASP A 109 35.22 -18.57 3.35
N THR A 110 34.36 -17.92 2.57
CA THR A 110 33.30 -17.01 3.03
C THR A 110 31.92 -17.48 2.57
N VAL A 111 30.93 -17.42 3.46
CA VAL A 111 29.51 -17.53 3.11
C VAL A 111 28.82 -16.17 3.14
N GLU A 112 27.82 -15.97 2.29
CA GLU A 112 26.92 -14.82 2.35
C GLU A 112 25.58 -15.20 3.01
N LEU A 113 25.23 -14.55 4.12
CA LEU A 113 23.89 -14.72 4.71
C LEU A 113 22.85 -13.97 3.88
N LYS A 114 21.75 -14.67 3.59
CA LYS A 114 20.62 -14.16 2.82
C LYS A 114 19.30 -14.51 3.53
N ARG A 115 18.25 -13.79 3.17
CA ARG A 115 16.86 -14.09 3.57
C ARG A 115 16.64 -14.21 5.08
N ILE A 116 17.37 -13.42 5.88
CA ILE A 116 17.14 -13.38 7.34
C ILE A 116 15.76 -12.74 7.59
N TRP A 117 14.87 -13.49 8.21
CA TRP A 117 13.49 -13.08 8.45
C TRP A 117 13.01 -13.52 9.84
N THR A 118 12.17 -12.70 10.45
CA THR A 118 11.43 -13.02 11.68
C THR A 118 9.99 -12.54 11.54
N ALA A 119 9.04 -13.42 11.85
CA ALA A 119 7.61 -13.13 11.80
C ALA A 119 7.29 -11.87 12.60
N THR A 120 6.43 -11.01 12.06
CA THR A 120 6.16 -9.67 12.63
C THR A 120 5.69 -9.72 14.08
N ASP A 121 4.87 -10.71 14.43
CA ASP A 121 4.35 -10.95 15.78
C ASP A 121 5.37 -11.61 16.74
N ALA A 122 6.50 -12.09 16.22
CA ALA A 122 7.58 -12.73 16.97
C ALA A 122 8.83 -11.85 17.12
N ARG A 123 8.80 -10.60 16.63
CA ARG A 123 9.93 -9.66 16.70
C ARG A 123 10.20 -9.18 18.13
N GLY A 124 11.42 -8.68 18.34
CA GLY A 124 11.88 -8.20 19.66
C GLY A 124 12.26 -9.31 20.63
N ARG A 125 12.06 -10.59 20.28
CA ARG A 125 12.37 -11.77 21.09
C ARG A 125 13.77 -12.35 20.88
N GLY A 126 14.61 -11.72 20.06
CA GLY A 126 15.99 -12.16 19.78
C GLY A 126 16.14 -13.30 18.77
N LEU A 127 15.04 -13.76 18.14
CA LEU A 127 15.02 -14.92 17.24
C LEU A 127 15.95 -14.78 16.02
N ALA A 128 16.04 -13.58 15.43
CA ALA A 128 16.98 -13.32 14.32
C ALA A 128 18.43 -13.61 14.71
N GLY A 129 18.81 -13.34 15.97
CA GLY A 129 20.14 -13.66 16.47
C GLY A 129 20.39 -15.17 16.60
N LEU A 130 19.37 -15.94 16.96
CA LEU A 130 19.45 -17.40 17.01
C LEU A 130 19.61 -17.99 15.60
N VAL A 131 18.86 -17.49 14.62
CA VAL A 131 18.98 -17.92 13.21
C VAL A 131 20.38 -17.63 12.68
N VAL A 132 20.90 -16.41 12.89
CA VAL A 132 22.26 -16.06 12.46
C VAL A 132 23.29 -16.95 13.14
N ALA A 133 23.17 -17.23 14.44
CA ALA A 133 24.08 -18.11 15.14
C ALA A 133 24.04 -19.56 14.62
N GLU A 134 22.86 -20.10 14.28
CA GLU A 134 22.74 -21.43 13.68
C GLU A 134 23.39 -21.47 12.28
N LEU A 135 23.20 -20.43 11.47
CA LEU A 135 23.84 -20.32 10.16
C LEU A 135 25.36 -20.19 10.27
N GLU A 136 25.87 -19.41 11.23
CA GLU A 136 27.31 -19.30 11.54
C GLU A 136 27.89 -20.66 11.97
N ALA A 137 27.19 -21.37 12.86
CA ALA A 137 27.60 -22.69 13.33
C ALA A 137 27.62 -23.71 12.20
N GLU A 138 26.61 -23.70 11.32
CA GLU A 138 26.54 -24.57 10.16
C GLU A 138 27.63 -24.25 9.13
N ALA A 139 27.90 -22.98 8.86
CA ALA A 139 28.99 -22.55 7.99
C ALA A 139 30.35 -23.01 8.55
N ALA A 140 30.57 -22.86 9.87
CA ALA A 140 31.78 -23.34 10.54
C ALA A 140 31.90 -24.87 10.51
N ARG A 141 30.80 -25.62 10.70
CA ARG A 141 30.76 -27.08 10.56
C ARG A 141 31.18 -27.52 9.16
N ARG A 142 30.86 -26.72 8.15
CA ARG A 142 31.25 -26.93 6.74
C ARG A 142 32.62 -26.36 6.40
N GLY A 143 33.37 -25.84 7.36
CA GLY A 143 34.76 -25.41 7.16
C GLY A 143 34.93 -23.98 6.63
N PHE A 144 33.87 -23.20 6.49
CA PHE A 144 33.97 -21.77 6.19
C PHE A 144 34.49 -21.00 7.40
N ARG A 145 35.25 -19.93 7.16
CA ARG A 145 35.89 -19.12 8.22
C ARG A 145 35.39 -17.69 8.27
N ARG A 146 34.58 -17.26 7.31
CA ARG A 146 34.04 -15.91 7.29
C ARG A 146 32.57 -15.90 6.88
N VAL A 147 31.86 -14.91 7.40
CA VAL A 147 30.50 -14.58 6.99
C VAL A 147 30.47 -13.17 6.47
N TYR A 148 29.85 -12.98 5.31
CA TYR A 148 29.51 -11.71 4.70
C TYR A 148 27.99 -11.55 4.69
N LEU A 149 27.48 -10.33 4.80
CA LEU A 149 26.06 -10.05 4.59
C LEU A 149 25.85 -8.60 4.19
N THR A 150 24.69 -8.32 3.61
CA THR A 150 24.26 -6.95 3.26
C THR A 150 22.84 -6.71 3.78
N THR A 151 22.56 -5.47 4.21
CA THR A 151 21.18 -5.02 4.52
C THR A 151 20.93 -3.66 3.87
N GLY A 152 19.66 -3.31 3.66
CA GLY A 152 19.31 -2.05 3.00
C GLY A 152 19.17 -0.87 3.97
N PRO A 153 19.05 0.36 3.43
CA PRO A 153 19.12 1.59 4.22
C PRO A 153 17.90 1.81 5.13
N ARG A 154 16.80 1.09 4.90
CA ARG A 154 15.53 1.19 5.65
C ARG A 154 15.33 0.05 6.64
N GLN A 155 16.42 -0.57 7.10
CA GLN A 155 16.42 -1.68 8.06
C GLN A 155 17.33 -1.39 9.28
N PRO A 156 17.05 -0.34 10.08
CA PRO A 156 17.88 0.01 11.23
C PRO A 156 17.93 -1.10 12.30
N GLU A 157 16.88 -1.92 12.40
CA GLU A 157 16.86 -3.08 13.28
C GLU A 157 17.83 -4.18 12.88
N ALA A 158 18.03 -4.42 11.58
CA ALA A 158 18.99 -5.42 11.10
C ALA A 158 20.43 -4.98 11.40
N VAL A 159 20.75 -3.71 11.13
CA VAL A 159 22.04 -3.09 11.50
C VAL A 159 22.34 -3.29 12.98
N ARG A 160 21.38 -3.01 13.87
CA ARG A 160 21.56 -3.22 15.33
C ARG A 160 21.79 -4.68 15.70
N VAL A 161 21.11 -5.62 15.03
CA VAL A 161 21.30 -7.06 15.27
C VAL A 161 22.71 -7.47 14.87
N TYR A 162 23.17 -7.12 13.67
CA TYR A 162 24.49 -7.53 13.18
C TYR A 162 25.63 -6.90 13.98
N THR A 163 25.55 -5.60 14.31
CA THR A 163 26.54 -4.96 15.18
C THR A 163 26.60 -5.64 16.56
N ARG A 164 25.46 -6.00 17.14
CA ARG A 164 25.41 -6.72 18.44
C ARG A 164 26.02 -8.12 18.35
N LEU A 165 25.86 -8.80 17.21
CA LEU A 165 26.44 -10.12 16.97
C LEU A 165 27.94 -10.08 16.62
N GLY A 166 28.56 -8.90 16.62
CA GLY A 166 29.99 -8.73 16.40
C GLY A 166 30.40 -8.60 14.93
N TYR A 167 29.47 -8.26 14.03
CA TYR A 167 29.81 -7.98 12.65
C TYR A 167 30.45 -6.59 12.50
N THR A 168 31.50 -6.53 11.69
CA THR A 168 32.20 -5.29 11.34
C THR A 168 31.54 -4.66 10.11
N PRO A 169 31.10 -3.39 10.17
CA PRO A 169 30.57 -2.69 9.00
C PRO A 169 31.69 -2.40 7.99
N LEU A 170 31.43 -2.67 6.72
CA LEU A 170 32.35 -2.41 5.60
C LEU A 170 31.98 -1.13 4.83
N TYR A 171 31.39 -0.15 5.53
CA TYR A 171 30.96 1.13 4.99
C TYR A 171 31.23 2.27 5.98
N ASP A 172 31.16 3.51 5.49
CA ASP A 172 31.35 4.71 6.29
C ASP A 172 30.14 4.94 7.22
N VAL A 173 30.28 4.56 8.49
CA VAL A 173 29.25 4.69 9.53
C VAL A 173 28.91 6.14 9.90
N THR A 174 29.69 7.12 9.42
CA THR A 174 29.43 8.54 9.68
C THR A 174 28.43 9.15 8.70
N LYS A 175 28.21 8.51 7.55
CA LYS A 175 27.24 8.93 6.53
C LYS A 175 25.83 8.48 6.88
N SER A 176 24.84 9.20 6.34
CA SER A 176 23.44 8.81 6.56
C SER A 176 23.12 7.47 5.87
N ALA A 177 22.18 6.71 6.41
CA ALA A 177 21.80 5.41 5.88
C ALA A 177 21.45 5.45 4.38
N GLU A 178 20.74 6.51 3.94
CA GLU A 178 20.35 6.71 2.54
C GLU A 178 21.54 7.05 1.62
N GLU A 179 22.55 7.77 2.11
CA GLU A 179 23.77 8.07 1.33
C GLU A 179 24.66 6.85 1.13
N VAL A 180 24.67 5.92 2.09
CA VAL A 180 25.42 4.66 1.96
C VAL A 180 24.68 3.68 1.03
N GLY A 181 23.35 3.69 1.06
CA GLY A 181 22.54 2.72 0.32
C GLY A 181 22.63 1.33 0.97
N ILE A 182 23.40 0.41 0.36
CA ILE A 182 23.57 -0.95 0.87
C ILE A 182 24.61 -0.97 1.99
N HIS A 183 24.30 -1.62 3.11
CA HIS A 183 25.16 -1.73 4.30
C HIS A 183 25.82 -3.12 4.35
N PRO A 184 27.06 -3.28 3.86
CA PRO A 184 27.82 -4.53 3.95
C PRO A 184 28.45 -4.75 5.33
N PHE A 185 28.51 -6.00 5.76
CA PHE A 185 29.08 -6.43 7.03
C PHE A 185 29.89 -7.73 6.86
N GLU A 186 30.92 -7.91 7.67
CA GLU A 186 31.66 -9.17 7.76
C GLU A 186 31.94 -9.62 9.19
N LYS A 187 32.13 -10.92 9.38
CA LYS A 187 32.52 -11.51 10.67
C LYS A 187 33.34 -12.81 10.45
N PRO A 188 34.50 -12.96 11.12
CA PRO A 188 35.20 -14.25 11.15
C PRO A 188 34.47 -15.26 12.04
N ILE A 189 34.46 -16.53 11.63
CA ILE A 189 33.82 -17.67 12.32
C ILE A 189 34.77 -18.87 12.45
N GLY A 190 34.53 -19.77 13.40
CA GLY A 190 35.37 -20.95 13.68
C GLY A 190 36.25 -20.83 14.95
N THR A 191 36.71 -21.97 15.49
CA THR A 191 37.47 -22.03 16.75
C THR A 191 38.94 -21.63 16.56
N GLY A 192 39.32 -20.48 17.15
CA GLY A 192 40.71 -20.02 17.24
C GLY A 192 40.97 -18.74 16.46
N VAL A 193 40.66 -17.58 17.06
CA VAL A 193 41.14 -16.27 16.58
C VAL A 193 42.64 -16.16 16.90
N THR A 194 43.46 -16.90 16.16
CA THR A 194 44.91 -16.76 16.02
C THR A 194 45.25 -17.44 14.70
N GLU A 195 45.80 -16.71 13.73
CA GLU A 195 46.15 -17.24 12.39
C GLU A 195 46.91 -18.58 12.51
N PRO A 196 46.37 -19.71 12.02
CA PRO A 196 47.12 -20.95 11.98
C PRO A 196 47.95 -21.02 10.70
N SER A 197 49.24 -21.32 10.87
CA SER A 197 50.17 -21.72 9.82
C SER A 197 49.54 -22.67 8.78
N ARG A 198 49.79 -22.39 7.50
CA ARG A 198 49.25 -23.06 6.29
C ARG A 198 49.39 -24.60 6.23
N ALA A 199 50.11 -25.22 7.16
CA ALA A 199 50.70 -26.55 6.98
C ALA A 199 49.86 -27.75 7.49
N SER A 200 48.72 -27.55 8.13
CA SER A 200 47.86 -28.66 8.58
C SER A 200 46.39 -28.30 8.43
N ARG A 201 45.93 -28.26 7.17
CA ARG A 201 44.56 -27.89 6.81
C ARG A 201 43.72 -29.16 6.61
N PRO A 202 42.63 -29.38 7.38
CA PRO A 202 41.55 -30.21 6.87
C PRO A 202 40.98 -29.55 5.60
N PRO A 203 40.59 -30.32 4.57
CA PRO A 203 40.02 -29.76 3.36
C PRO A 203 38.71 -29.05 3.71
N VAL A 204 38.68 -27.73 3.58
CA VAL A 204 37.43 -27.00 3.33
C VAL A 204 36.81 -27.67 2.10
N PRO A 205 35.48 -27.88 2.03
CA PRO A 205 34.84 -28.25 0.78
C PRO A 205 35.16 -27.14 -0.22
N ALA A 206 36.22 -27.35 -1.00
CA ALA A 206 36.61 -26.43 -2.05
C ALA A 206 35.42 -26.36 -2.99
N ILE A 207 34.95 -25.14 -3.26
CA ILE A 207 33.95 -24.94 -4.31
C ILE A 207 34.61 -25.49 -5.58
N ASP A 208 34.18 -26.66 -6.04
CA ASP A 208 34.77 -27.31 -7.20
C ASP A 208 34.49 -26.47 -8.45
N ALA A 209 35.12 -26.83 -9.58
CA ALA A 209 34.91 -26.09 -10.82
C ALA A 209 33.42 -26.02 -11.22
N ALA A 210 32.62 -27.02 -10.82
CA ALA A 210 31.18 -27.05 -11.04
C ALA A 210 30.42 -26.07 -10.13
N GLY A 211 30.77 -25.96 -8.85
CA GLY A 211 30.22 -25.00 -7.90
C GLY A 211 30.58 -23.56 -8.25
N ARG A 212 31.82 -23.32 -8.71
CA ARG A 212 32.25 -22.00 -9.22
C ARG A 212 31.50 -21.63 -10.49
N ALA A 213 31.36 -22.57 -11.42
CA ALA A 213 30.54 -22.37 -12.61
C ALA A 213 29.05 -22.15 -12.29
N ALA A 214 28.55 -22.70 -11.18
CA ALA A 214 27.18 -22.45 -10.72
C ALA A 214 27.01 -21.04 -10.13
N LEU A 215 28.02 -20.51 -9.42
CA LEU A 215 28.03 -19.15 -8.87
C LEU A 215 28.25 -18.08 -9.96
N ASP A 216 29.11 -18.38 -10.95
CA ASP A 216 29.45 -17.49 -12.07
C ASP A 216 28.45 -17.55 -13.23
N ARG A 217 27.37 -18.33 -13.12
CA ARG A 217 26.32 -18.34 -14.16
C ARG A 217 25.72 -16.94 -14.23
N PRO A 218 25.88 -16.21 -15.34
CA PRO A 218 25.29 -14.89 -15.48
C PRO A 218 23.79 -15.04 -15.29
N VAL A 219 23.25 -14.34 -14.29
CA VAL A 219 21.81 -14.26 -14.05
C VAL A 219 21.21 -13.58 -15.28
N VAL A 220 20.78 -14.39 -16.24
CA VAL A 220 20.10 -13.89 -17.43
C VAL A 220 18.74 -13.43 -16.95
N PRO A 221 18.43 -12.11 -17.01
CA PRO A 221 17.12 -11.64 -16.59
C PRO A 221 16.07 -12.37 -17.43
N LEU A 222 15.07 -12.95 -16.76
CA LEU A 222 13.94 -13.58 -17.44
C LEU A 222 13.31 -12.52 -18.34
N ARG A 223 13.49 -12.65 -19.65
CA ARG A 223 12.85 -11.75 -20.60
C ARG A 223 11.35 -11.94 -20.44
N HIS A 224 10.62 -10.86 -20.19
CA HIS A 224 9.16 -10.88 -20.10
C HIS A 224 8.54 -10.36 -21.41
N PRO A 225 8.62 -11.10 -22.53
CA PRO A 225 8.08 -10.64 -23.82
C PRO A 225 6.58 -10.37 -23.72
N LEU A 226 5.85 -11.11 -22.87
CA LEU A 226 4.43 -10.90 -22.60
C LEU A 226 4.15 -9.52 -21.99
N ARG A 227 5.03 -8.95 -21.18
CA ARG A 227 4.85 -7.58 -20.63
C ARG A 227 4.99 -6.53 -21.72
N TRP A 228 5.95 -6.71 -22.63
CA TRP A 228 6.15 -5.81 -23.78
C TRP A 228 5.01 -5.93 -24.80
N ILE A 229 4.53 -7.15 -25.06
CA ILE A 229 3.36 -7.38 -25.88
C ILE A 229 2.12 -6.75 -25.23
N ALA A 230 1.92 -6.95 -23.92
CA ALA A 230 0.81 -6.32 -23.19
C ALA A 230 0.90 -4.79 -23.21
N ALA A 231 2.09 -4.22 -23.00
CA ALA A 231 2.32 -2.78 -23.10
C ALA A 231 2.03 -2.26 -24.51
N ALA A 232 2.50 -2.96 -25.55
CA ALA A 232 2.21 -2.60 -26.93
C ALA A 232 0.71 -2.67 -27.26
N VAL A 233 0.02 -3.71 -26.80
CA VAL A 233 -1.44 -3.85 -26.93
C VAL A 233 -2.14 -2.68 -26.23
N VAL A 234 -1.75 -2.34 -24.99
CA VAL A 234 -2.32 -1.18 -24.27
C VAL A 234 -2.09 0.11 -25.04
N VAL A 235 -0.89 0.34 -25.58
CA VAL A 235 -0.58 1.53 -26.38
C VAL A 235 -1.45 1.57 -27.65
N VAL A 236 -1.59 0.45 -28.36
CA VAL A 236 -2.44 0.37 -29.56
C VAL A 236 -3.91 0.64 -29.21
N LEU A 237 -4.42 0.08 -28.11
CA LEU A 237 -5.78 0.33 -27.64
C LEU A 237 -5.99 1.79 -27.24
N LEU A 238 -5.01 2.42 -26.58
CA LEU A 238 -5.06 3.84 -26.25
C LEU A 238 -5.03 4.72 -27.51
N LEU A 239 -4.19 4.39 -28.49
CA LEU A 239 -4.16 5.09 -29.78
C LEU A 239 -5.47 4.92 -30.54
N ASN A 240 -6.05 3.72 -30.53
CA ASN A 240 -7.36 3.47 -31.12
C ASN A 240 -8.47 4.27 -30.42
N LEU A 241 -8.43 4.36 -29.09
CA LEU A 241 -9.34 5.18 -28.31
C LEU A 241 -9.19 6.67 -28.67
N VAL A 242 -7.97 7.20 -28.71
CA VAL A 242 -7.70 8.60 -29.09
C VAL A 242 -8.16 8.87 -30.52
N GLN A 243 -7.87 7.97 -31.45
CA GLN A 243 -8.33 8.09 -32.83
C GLN A 243 -9.86 8.17 -32.88
N THR A 244 -10.56 7.20 -32.28
CA THR A 244 -12.03 7.15 -32.30
C THR A 244 -12.67 8.37 -31.64
N LEU A 245 -12.06 8.95 -30.60
CA LEU A 245 -12.52 10.19 -29.95
C LEU A 245 -12.55 11.39 -30.91
N PHE A 246 -11.60 11.49 -31.85
CA PHE A 246 -11.50 12.64 -32.75
C PHE A 246 -12.03 12.38 -34.17
N THR A 247 -12.03 11.13 -34.63
CA THR A 247 -12.42 10.80 -36.02
C THR A 247 -13.86 10.32 -36.17
N ASN A 248 -14.52 9.87 -35.10
CA ASN A 248 -15.89 9.39 -35.20
C ASN A 248 -16.87 10.58 -35.34
N PRO A 249 -17.62 10.69 -36.46
CA PRO A 249 -18.56 11.80 -36.66
C PRO A 249 -19.66 11.88 -35.59
N SER A 250 -20.03 10.76 -34.95
CA SER A 250 -21.06 10.73 -33.92
C SER A 250 -20.74 11.57 -32.68
N TRP A 251 -19.48 11.98 -32.47
CA TRP A 251 -19.14 12.90 -31.40
C TRP A 251 -19.69 14.32 -31.62
N GLU A 252 -19.93 14.71 -32.87
CA GLU A 252 -20.52 16.01 -33.24
C GLU A 252 -19.86 17.19 -32.50
N TRP A 253 -18.54 17.32 -32.62
CA TRP A 253 -17.75 18.39 -31.96
C TRP A 253 -18.29 19.82 -32.18
N PRO A 254 -18.87 20.19 -33.35
CA PRO A 254 -19.57 21.46 -33.50
C PRO A 254 -20.77 21.61 -32.55
N GLY A 255 -21.51 20.52 -32.33
CA GLY A 255 -22.59 20.44 -31.34
C GLY A 255 -22.07 20.60 -29.90
N VAL A 256 -20.92 19.99 -29.58
CA VAL A 256 -20.26 20.20 -28.27
C VAL A 256 -19.96 21.68 -28.07
N ALA A 257 -19.32 22.34 -29.04
CA ALA A 257 -18.96 23.76 -28.96
C ALA A 257 -20.19 24.68 -28.83
N LYS A 258 -21.29 24.36 -29.52
CA LYS A 258 -22.58 25.06 -29.42
C LYS A 258 -23.15 25.02 -27.99
N TRP A 259 -23.12 23.85 -27.36
CA TRP A 259 -23.77 23.65 -26.06
C TRP A 259 -22.88 23.99 -24.86
N LEU A 260 -21.55 23.89 -24.99
CA LEU A 260 -20.58 23.95 -23.89
C LEU A 260 -20.76 25.15 -22.95
N PHE A 261 -21.05 26.33 -23.51
CA PHE A 261 -21.25 27.58 -22.75
C PHE A 261 -22.66 28.14 -22.89
N SER A 262 -23.63 27.30 -23.26
CA SER A 262 -25.02 27.74 -23.38
C SER A 262 -25.59 28.17 -22.01
N PRO A 263 -26.49 29.16 -21.96
CA PRO A 263 -27.07 29.62 -20.70
C PRO A 263 -27.70 28.51 -19.87
N ALA A 264 -28.39 27.56 -20.51
CA ALA A 264 -28.98 26.40 -19.85
C ALA A 264 -27.93 25.56 -19.10
N ILE A 265 -26.81 25.22 -19.76
CA ILE A 265 -25.72 24.45 -19.15
C ILE A 265 -25.10 25.21 -17.98
N LEU A 266 -24.88 26.52 -18.12
CA LEU A 266 -24.33 27.35 -17.05
C LEU A 266 -25.28 27.47 -15.84
N THR A 267 -26.59 27.51 -16.07
CA THR A 267 -27.59 27.46 -14.99
C THR A 267 -27.58 26.11 -14.28
N GLY A 268 -27.50 24.99 -15.01
CA GLY A 268 -27.34 23.66 -14.43
C GLY A 268 -26.06 23.55 -13.60
N LEU A 269 -24.95 24.10 -14.12
CA LEU A 269 -23.67 24.15 -13.42
C LEU A 269 -23.74 24.94 -12.11
N GLN A 270 -24.42 26.10 -12.11
CA GLN A 270 -24.66 26.90 -10.91
C GLN A 270 -25.44 26.10 -9.87
N LEU A 271 -26.48 25.38 -10.28
CA LEU A 271 -27.29 24.57 -9.38
C LEU A 271 -26.50 23.39 -8.80
N THR A 272 -25.69 22.70 -9.62
CA THR A 272 -24.76 21.66 -9.17
C THR A 272 -23.80 22.19 -8.10
N LEU A 273 -23.19 23.36 -8.33
CA LEU A 273 -22.27 23.99 -7.38
C LEU A 273 -22.97 24.40 -6.08
N LEU A 274 -24.16 24.98 -6.19
CA LEU A 274 -24.94 25.41 -5.03
C LEU A 274 -25.38 24.21 -4.18
N ALA A 275 -25.96 23.19 -4.80
CA ALA A 275 -26.43 21.99 -4.10
C ALA A 275 -25.25 21.23 -3.45
N THR A 276 -24.14 21.07 -4.17
CA THR A 276 -22.92 20.43 -3.65
C THR A 276 -22.32 21.24 -2.49
N GLY A 277 -22.21 22.56 -2.64
CA GLY A 277 -21.62 23.44 -1.63
C GLY A 277 -22.44 23.47 -0.34
N LEU A 278 -23.77 23.64 -0.44
CA LEU A 278 -24.66 23.60 0.73
C LEU A 278 -24.59 22.23 1.41
N SER A 279 -24.68 21.15 0.62
CA SER A 279 -24.63 19.80 1.16
C SER A 279 -23.29 19.50 1.83
N ALA A 280 -22.16 19.95 1.28
CA ALA A 280 -20.85 19.80 1.89
C ALA A 280 -20.77 20.49 3.27
N VAL A 281 -21.25 21.74 3.37
CA VAL A 281 -21.23 22.50 4.63
C VAL A 281 -22.12 21.84 5.68
N ILE A 282 -23.36 21.51 5.31
CA ILE A 282 -24.33 20.86 6.20
C ILE A 282 -23.78 19.51 6.65
N SER A 283 -23.18 18.74 5.74
CA SER A 283 -22.71 17.39 6.03
C SER A 283 -21.46 17.37 6.89
N PHE A 284 -20.56 18.34 6.72
CA PHE A 284 -19.42 18.47 7.61
C PHE A 284 -19.86 18.81 9.03
N ALA A 285 -20.74 19.82 9.17
CA ALA A 285 -21.26 20.24 10.47
C ALA A 285 -22.04 19.11 11.16
N GLY A 286 -22.96 18.47 10.44
CA GLY A 286 -23.72 17.31 10.92
C GLY A 286 -22.81 16.12 11.23
N GLY A 287 -21.79 15.87 10.39
CA GLY A 287 -20.81 14.81 10.59
C GLY A 287 -20.02 14.98 11.88
N ILE A 288 -19.64 16.21 12.25
CA ILE A 288 -19.02 16.51 13.54
C ILE A 288 -19.97 16.18 14.69
N VAL A 289 -21.23 16.60 14.61
CA VAL A 289 -22.24 16.33 15.65
C VAL A 289 -22.44 14.82 15.84
N VAL A 290 -22.62 14.08 14.75
CA VAL A 290 -22.80 12.62 14.77
C VAL A 290 -21.54 11.92 15.27
N ALA A 291 -20.35 12.38 14.89
CA ALA A 291 -19.09 11.81 15.39
C ALA A 291 -18.92 12.00 16.90
N ILE A 292 -19.27 13.17 17.44
CA ILE A 292 -19.26 13.44 18.88
C ILE A 292 -20.26 12.51 19.59
N ALA A 293 -21.47 12.35 19.04
CA ALA A 293 -22.47 11.43 19.61
C ALA A 293 -21.96 9.97 19.63
N ARG A 294 -21.24 9.53 18.59
CA ARG A 294 -20.62 8.20 18.51
C ARG A 294 -19.44 7.98 19.45
N LEU A 295 -18.72 9.04 19.81
CA LEU A 295 -17.63 8.98 20.79
C LEU A 295 -18.12 9.18 22.23
N SER A 296 -19.41 9.44 22.42
CA SER A 296 -20.01 9.66 23.73
C SER A 296 -20.04 8.39 24.56
N ARG A 297 -19.87 8.54 25.88
CA ARG A 297 -20.05 7.44 26.85
C ARG A 297 -21.52 7.08 27.09
N ASN A 298 -22.45 7.92 26.64
CA ASN A 298 -23.89 7.66 26.78
C ASN A 298 -24.32 6.61 25.74
N PRO A 299 -24.77 5.41 26.17
CA PRO A 299 -25.11 4.33 25.26
C PRO A 299 -26.28 4.67 24.34
N VAL A 300 -27.21 5.55 24.75
CA VAL A 300 -28.34 5.98 23.92
C VAL A 300 -27.85 6.85 22.77
N LEU A 301 -27.03 7.86 23.06
CA LEU A 301 -26.49 8.74 22.03
C LEU A 301 -25.57 7.98 21.05
N SER A 302 -24.69 7.14 21.59
CA SER A 302 -23.82 6.30 20.77
C SER A 302 -24.61 5.30 19.94
N GLY A 303 -25.66 4.68 20.51
CA GLY A 303 -26.52 3.72 19.81
C GLY A 303 -27.33 4.36 18.67
N LEU A 304 -27.94 5.52 18.92
CA LEU A 304 -28.68 6.27 17.89
C LEU A 304 -27.77 6.71 16.75
N ALA A 305 -26.60 7.25 17.08
CA ALA A 305 -25.65 7.70 16.07
C ALA A 305 -25.03 6.52 15.29
N TRP A 306 -24.80 5.38 15.94
CA TRP A 306 -24.42 4.13 15.26
C TRP A 306 -25.51 3.69 14.27
N GLY A 307 -26.78 3.67 14.69
CA GLY A 307 -27.91 3.28 13.85
C GLY A 307 -28.10 4.21 12.66
N TYR A 308 -28.00 5.52 12.86
CA TYR A 308 -28.01 6.52 11.80
C TYR A 308 -26.93 6.25 10.74
N VAL A 309 -25.68 6.08 11.20
CA VAL A 309 -24.54 5.85 10.29
C VAL A 309 -24.69 4.52 9.55
N TRP A 310 -25.10 3.45 10.24
CA TRP A 310 -25.38 2.16 9.62
C TRP A 310 -26.43 2.28 8.51
N LEU A 311 -27.56 2.94 8.79
CA LEU A 311 -28.65 3.10 7.83
C LEU A 311 -28.20 3.85 6.58
N PHE A 312 -27.71 5.09 6.73
CA PHE A 312 -27.41 5.98 5.60
C PHE A 312 -26.16 5.60 4.81
N ARG A 313 -25.28 4.76 5.38
CA ARG A 313 -24.18 4.13 4.61
C ARG A 313 -24.62 2.89 3.85
N SER A 314 -25.66 2.20 4.32
CA SER A 314 -26.13 0.95 3.71
C SER A 314 -27.19 1.19 2.64
N VAL A 315 -27.99 2.26 2.77
CA VAL A 315 -29.03 2.61 1.79
C VAL A 315 -28.42 3.40 0.63
N PRO A 316 -28.63 2.98 -0.63
CA PRO A 316 -28.22 3.76 -1.80
C PRO A 316 -28.81 5.18 -1.78
N LEU A 317 -27.97 6.19 -2.04
CA LEU A 317 -28.36 7.60 -2.04
C LEU A 317 -29.56 7.90 -2.96
N ILE A 318 -29.63 7.24 -4.13
CA ILE A 318 -30.77 7.40 -5.04
C ILE A 318 -32.11 7.02 -4.38
N LEU A 319 -32.14 5.98 -3.52
CA LEU A 319 -33.35 5.61 -2.81
C LEU A 319 -33.73 6.67 -1.79
N VAL A 320 -32.76 7.19 -1.03
CA VAL A 320 -33.00 8.29 -0.07
C VAL A 320 -33.62 9.50 -0.79
N LEU A 321 -33.05 9.89 -1.93
CA LEU A 321 -33.55 10.99 -2.75
C LEU A 321 -34.99 10.75 -3.25
N VAL A 322 -35.25 9.58 -3.84
CA VAL A 322 -36.58 9.23 -4.36
C VAL A 322 -37.63 9.15 -3.24
N PHE A 323 -37.28 8.59 -2.08
CA PHE A 323 -38.17 8.57 -0.91
C PHE A 323 -38.51 9.98 -0.42
N LEU A 324 -37.51 10.87 -0.33
CA LEU A 324 -37.73 12.25 0.08
C LEU A 324 -38.57 13.05 -0.93
N TYR A 325 -38.37 12.83 -2.22
CA TYR A 325 -39.19 13.46 -3.25
C TYR A 325 -40.65 13.01 -3.18
N ASN A 326 -40.89 11.73 -2.88
CA ASN A 326 -42.23 11.17 -2.70
C ASN A 326 -42.75 11.28 -1.25
N LEU A 327 -42.13 12.11 -0.41
CA LEU A 327 -42.52 12.23 1.00
C LEU A 327 -43.97 12.70 1.17
N GLY A 328 -44.46 13.55 0.27
CA GLY A 328 -45.87 13.97 0.26
C GLY A 328 -46.86 12.85 -0.04
N SER A 329 -46.45 11.79 -0.74
CA SER A 329 -47.28 10.61 -0.95
C SER A 329 -47.32 9.69 0.28
N LEU A 330 -46.22 9.64 1.05
CA LEU A 330 -46.15 8.88 2.30
C LEU A 330 -46.86 9.60 3.46
N TYR A 331 -46.68 10.91 3.52
CA TYR A 331 -47.24 11.79 4.54
C TYR A 331 -47.90 12.99 3.84
N PRO A 332 -49.19 12.92 3.51
CA PRO A 332 -49.89 14.00 2.77
C PRO A 332 -49.86 15.35 3.47
N THR A 333 -49.89 15.34 4.80
CA THR A 333 -49.79 16.54 5.63
C THR A 333 -48.72 16.35 6.71
N ILE A 334 -47.96 17.40 6.99
CA ILE A 334 -47.09 17.51 8.15
C ILE A 334 -47.67 18.59 9.03
N GLY A 335 -47.89 18.27 10.30
CA GLY A 335 -48.41 19.21 11.28
C GLY A 335 -47.57 19.29 12.53
N ILE A 336 -47.60 20.46 13.15
CA ILE A 336 -47.07 20.68 14.49
C ILE A 336 -48.28 20.80 15.43
N GLY A 337 -48.30 19.98 16.45
CA GLY A 337 -49.37 19.96 17.45
C GLY A 337 -48.98 19.13 18.65
N VAL A 338 -49.93 18.98 19.58
CA VAL A 338 -49.72 18.13 20.75
C VAL A 338 -49.78 16.67 20.29
N PRO A 339 -48.84 15.79 20.73
CA PRO A 339 -48.97 14.36 20.49
C PRO A 339 -50.35 13.88 20.96
N PHE A 340 -51.11 13.24 20.07
CA PHE A 340 -52.51 12.82 20.31
C PHE A 340 -53.55 13.95 20.51
N GLY A 341 -53.22 15.19 20.15
CA GLY A 341 -54.13 16.34 20.19
C GLY A 341 -54.36 16.99 18.82
N PRO A 342 -55.01 18.18 18.78
CA PRO A 342 -55.20 18.93 17.54
C PRO A 342 -53.85 19.37 16.96
N GLN A 343 -53.73 19.23 15.64
CA GLN A 343 -52.52 19.56 14.89
C GLN A 343 -52.84 20.62 13.85
N VAL A 344 -51.99 21.64 13.77
CA VAL A 344 -52.00 22.55 12.62
C VAL A 344 -51.14 21.89 11.56
N ALA A 345 -51.79 21.38 10.50
CA ALA A 345 -51.14 20.65 9.43
C ALA A 345 -51.11 21.47 8.14
N VAL A 346 -50.00 21.36 7.42
CA VAL A 346 -49.84 21.89 6.07
C VAL A 346 -49.56 20.75 5.09
N PRO A 347 -49.96 20.87 3.81
CA PRO A 347 -49.59 19.88 2.80
C PRO A 347 -48.07 19.77 2.71
N THR A 348 -47.56 18.54 2.80
CA THR A 348 -46.12 18.27 2.82
C THR A 348 -45.40 18.78 1.58
N THR A 349 -46.07 18.74 0.43
CA THR A 349 -45.58 19.27 -0.86
C THR A 349 -45.26 20.75 -0.83
N ASN A 350 -45.81 21.50 0.13
CA ASN A 350 -45.62 22.94 0.24
C ASN A 350 -44.54 23.31 1.26
N VAL A 351 -43.96 22.33 1.96
CA VAL A 351 -43.03 22.56 3.08
C VAL A 351 -41.60 22.78 2.61
N LEU A 352 -41.15 22.03 1.59
CA LEU A 352 -39.77 22.06 1.11
C LEU A 352 -39.73 22.30 -0.40
N SER A 353 -38.83 23.16 -0.85
CA SER A 353 -38.52 23.32 -2.27
C SER A 353 -37.73 22.12 -2.80
N ASP A 354 -37.74 21.90 -4.13
CA ASP A 354 -36.98 20.82 -4.76
C ASP A 354 -35.48 20.86 -4.40
N LEU A 355 -34.90 22.06 -4.35
CA LEU A 355 -33.52 22.27 -3.91
C LEU A 355 -33.32 21.86 -2.45
N ALA A 356 -34.26 22.18 -1.57
CA ALA A 356 -34.19 21.77 -0.17
C ALA A 356 -34.27 20.25 -0.02
N ILE A 357 -35.17 19.59 -0.76
CA ILE A 357 -35.28 18.12 -0.81
C ILE A 357 -33.96 17.49 -1.28
N GLY A 358 -33.40 18.01 -2.37
CA GLY A 358 -32.12 17.54 -2.92
C GLY A 358 -30.96 17.70 -1.95
N VAL A 359 -30.82 18.89 -1.35
CA VAL A 359 -29.77 19.18 -0.36
C VAL A 359 -29.93 18.33 0.89
N ILE A 360 -31.15 18.13 1.39
CA ILE A 360 -31.41 17.25 2.54
C ILE A 360 -31.03 15.81 2.20
N GLY A 361 -31.44 15.28 1.06
CA GLY A 361 -31.15 13.90 0.67
C GLY A 361 -29.66 13.63 0.48
N LEU A 362 -28.96 14.53 -0.21
CA LEU A 362 -27.50 14.49 -0.31
C LEU A 362 -26.85 14.57 1.08
N SER A 363 -27.30 15.51 1.91
CA SER A 363 -26.69 15.74 3.22
C SER A 363 -26.89 14.57 4.18
N LEU A 364 -28.07 13.94 4.21
CA LEU A 364 -28.34 12.82 5.10
C LEU A 364 -27.38 11.64 4.86
N SER A 365 -27.09 11.35 3.58
CA SER A 365 -26.13 10.30 3.24
C SER A 365 -24.70 10.75 3.57
N GLU A 366 -24.35 11.97 3.20
CA GLU A 366 -22.98 12.50 3.34
C GLU A 366 -22.58 12.76 4.80
N ILE A 367 -23.50 13.16 5.69
CA ILE A 367 -23.25 13.26 7.15
C ILE A 367 -22.71 11.94 7.71
N ALA A 368 -23.25 10.80 7.25
CA ALA A 368 -22.80 9.51 7.73
C ALA A 368 -21.34 9.22 7.33
N TYR A 369 -20.94 9.57 6.10
CA TYR A 369 -19.55 9.49 5.64
C TYR A 369 -18.63 10.48 6.37
N ALA A 370 -19.03 11.75 6.48
CA ALA A 370 -18.30 12.78 7.20
C ALA A 370 -18.08 12.42 8.68
N SER A 371 -19.08 11.82 9.34
CA SER A 371 -18.96 11.40 10.74
C SER A 371 -17.92 10.31 10.97
N GLU A 372 -17.76 9.37 10.02
CA GLU A 372 -16.71 8.35 10.08
C GLU A 372 -15.33 8.96 9.91
N ILE A 373 -15.19 9.94 9.00
CA ILE A 373 -13.94 10.66 8.78
C ILE A 373 -13.53 11.42 10.05
N VAL A 374 -14.45 12.18 10.63
CA VAL A 374 -14.19 12.93 11.87
C VAL A 374 -13.83 11.98 13.01
N ARG A 375 -14.59 10.89 13.19
CA ARG A 375 -14.33 9.90 14.24
C ARG A 375 -12.96 9.23 14.04
N ALA A 376 -12.66 8.77 12.82
CA ALA A 376 -11.39 8.12 12.51
C ALA A 376 -10.21 9.07 12.72
N GLY A 377 -10.35 10.34 12.33
CA GLY A 377 -9.32 11.35 12.55
C GLY A 377 -9.05 11.63 14.02
N VAL A 378 -10.09 11.67 14.87
CA VAL A 378 -9.94 11.81 16.32
C VAL A 378 -9.26 10.59 16.95
N LEU A 379 -9.64 9.39 16.52
CA LEU A 379 -9.07 8.13 17.04
C LEU A 379 -7.65 7.84 16.53
N ALA A 380 -7.22 8.50 15.44
CA ALA A 380 -5.88 8.37 14.90
C ALA A 380 -4.79 9.08 15.75
N VAL A 381 -5.20 9.93 16.70
CA VAL A 381 -4.25 10.61 17.60
C VAL A 381 -3.72 9.63 18.65
N ASP A 382 -2.41 9.62 18.84
CA ASP A 382 -1.72 8.72 19.77
C ASP A 382 -2.24 8.85 21.21
N HIS A 383 -2.52 7.71 21.85
CA HIS A 383 -3.09 7.67 23.20
C HIS A 383 -2.10 8.15 24.26
N GLY A 384 -0.79 7.97 24.05
CA GLY A 384 0.26 8.43 24.96
C GLY A 384 0.28 9.95 25.13
N GLN A 385 -0.11 10.72 24.10
CA GLN A 385 -0.27 12.17 24.24
C GLN A 385 -1.42 12.56 25.17
N LEU A 386 -2.52 11.79 25.15
CA LEU A 386 -3.65 12.00 26.05
C LEU A 386 -3.30 11.59 27.49
N GLU A 387 -2.56 10.50 27.67
CA GLU A 387 -2.07 10.06 28.98
C GLU A 387 -1.08 11.06 29.58
N ALA A 388 -0.13 11.59 28.79
CA ALA A 388 0.79 12.63 29.22
C ALA A 388 0.04 13.92 29.61
N ALA A 389 -0.97 14.33 28.82
CA ALA A 389 -1.78 15.50 29.13
C ALA A 389 -2.62 15.31 30.41
N GLN A 390 -3.09 14.09 30.67
CA GLN A 390 -3.79 13.74 31.91
C GLN A 390 -2.85 13.74 33.11
N ALA A 391 -1.62 13.24 32.98
CA ALA A 391 -0.59 13.29 34.02
C ALA A 391 -0.22 14.73 34.42
N LEU A 392 -0.29 15.67 33.47
CA LEU A 392 -0.11 17.10 33.71
C LEU A 392 -1.37 17.81 34.26
N GLY A 393 -2.45 17.07 34.56
CA GLY A 393 -3.69 17.62 35.11
C GLY A 393 -4.47 18.54 34.15
N LEU A 394 -4.20 18.46 32.84
CA LEU A 394 -4.91 19.29 31.87
C LEU A 394 -6.38 18.86 31.78
N PRO A 395 -7.36 19.78 31.80
CA PRO A 395 -8.77 19.42 31.71
C PRO A 395 -9.13 18.91 30.30
N ARG A 396 -10.12 18.00 30.20
CA ARG A 396 -10.49 17.31 28.93
C ARG A 396 -10.77 18.25 27.75
N HIS A 397 -11.42 19.39 27.98
CA HIS A 397 -11.68 20.37 26.91
C HIS A 397 -10.36 20.94 26.34
N ARG A 398 -9.34 21.13 27.18
CA ARG A 398 -8.03 21.65 26.78
C ARG A 398 -7.21 20.57 26.09
N GLN A 399 -7.28 19.32 26.58
CA GLN A 399 -6.70 18.17 25.89
C GLN A 399 -7.27 18.06 24.46
N PHE A 400 -8.59 18.14 24.33
CA PHE A 400 -9.23 18.07 23.02
C PHE A 400 -8.86 19.26 22.12
N LEU A 401 -9.09 20.50 22.56
CA LEU A 401 -8.92 21.68 21.71
C LEU A 401 -7.46 22.00 21.36
N ARG A 402 -6.50 21.70 22.26
CA ARG A 402 -5.09 22.06 22.05
C ARG A 402 -4.21 20.90 21.59
N ILE A 403 -4.62 19.64 21.80
CA ILE A 403 -3.80 18.47 21.47
C ILE A 403 -4.48 17.65 20.38
N VAL A 404 -5.68 17.12 20.63
CA VAL A 404 -6.34 16.18 19.72
C VAL A 404 -6.82 16.88 18.44
N LEU A 405 -7.62 17.94 18.57
CA LEU A 405 -8.29 18.59 17.44
C LEU A 405 -7.27 19.09 16.39
N PRO A 406 -6.19 19.82 16.74
CA PRO A 406 -5.22 20.27 15.74
C PRO A 406 -4.53 19.11 14.99
N GLN A 407 -4.36 17.96 15.65
CA GLN A 407 -3.76 16.77 15.04
C GLN A 407 -4.75 16.01 14.18
N ALA A 408 -5.96 15.77 14.69
CA ALA A 408 -7.05 15.14 13.97
C ALA A 408 -7.41 15.91 12.68
N MET A 409 -7.41 17.24 12.73
CA MET A 409 -7.70 18.07 11.54
C MET A 409 -6.75 17.80 10.38
N ARG A 410 -5.52 17.33 10.62
CA ARG A 410 -4.56 17.01 9.55
C ARG A 410 -4.98 15.80 8.71
N SER A 411 -5.73 14.85 9.28
CA SER A 411 -6.28 13.70 8.55
C SER A 411 -7.74 13.93 8.13
N ILE A 412 -8.53 14.64 8.94
CA ILE A 412 -9.95 14.92 8.66
C ILE A 412 -10.12 15.78 7.41
N VAL A 413 -9.38 16.90 7.31
CA VAL A 413 -9.63 17.88 6.24
C VAL A 413 -9.33 17.29 4.85
N PRO A 414 -8.18 16.64 4.59
CA PRO A 414 -7.92 16.03 3.28
C PRO A 414 -8.96 14.98 2.90
N ALA A 415 -9.32 14.10 3.85
CA ALA A 415 -10.30 13.05 3.62
C ALA A 415 -11.69 13.64 3.31
N PHE A 416 -12.07 14.73 3.98
CA PHE A 416 -13.34 15.40 3.72
C PHE A 416 -13.37 16.09 2.35
N VAL A 417 -12.29 16.75 1.93
CA VAL A 417 -12.22 17.35 0.58
C VAL A 417 -12.34 16.28 -0.50
N ASN A 418 -11.74 15.10 -0.29
CA ASN A 418 -11.94 13.96 -1.19
C ASN A 418 -13.41 13.49 -1.24
N GLN A 419 -14.15 13.55 -0.13
CA GLN A 419 -15.59 13.27 -0.14
C GLN A 419 -16.38 14.31 -0.93
N VAL A 420 -16.00 15.59 -0.87
CA VAL A 420 -16.66 16.65 -1.67
C VAL A 420 -16.56 16.35 -3.18
N VAL A 421 -15.47 15.72 -3.66
CA VAL A 421 -15.37 15.24 -5.04
C VAL A 421 -16.42 14.15 -5.33
N GLY A 422 -16.61 13.21 -4.40
CA GLY A 422 -17.65 12.19 -4.49
C GLY A 422 -19.05 12.80 -4.51
N LEU A 423 -19.32 13.73 -3.60
CA LEU A 423 -20.58 14.46 -3.49
C LEU A 423 -20.91 15.25 -4.77
N LEU A 424 -19.91 15.89 -5.39
CA LEU A 424 -20.07 16.63 -6.64
C LEU A 424 -20.57 15.71 -7.75
N LYS A 425 -20.04 14.48 -7.85
CA LYS A 425 -20.53 13.48 -8.81
C LYS A 425 -21.90 12.95 -8.42
N ALA A 426 -22.12 12.69 -7.13
CA ALA A 426 -23.39 12.21 -6.61
C ALA A 426 -24.55 13.20 -6.81
N SER A 427 -24.26 14.49 -6.95
CA SER A 427 -25.25 15.52 -7.29
C SER A 427 -25.99 15.25 -8.61
N SER A 428 -25.41 14.48 -9.54
CA SER A 428 -26.10 14.07 -10.77
C SER A 428 -27.34 13.20 -10.52
N LEU A 429 -27.44 12.58 -9.33
CA LEU A 429 -28.62 11.81 -8.92
C LEU A 429 -29.81 12.73 -8.59
N LEU A 430 -29.59 14.04 -8.44
CA LEU A 430 -30.67 15.01 -8.21
C LEU A 430 -31.65 15.08 -9.38
N PHE A 431 -31.25 14.65 -10.57
CA PHE A 431 -32.14 14.48 -11.72
C PHE A 431 -33.39 13.65 -11.37
N TYR A 432 -33.26 12.62 -10.52
CA TYR A 432 -34.38 11.75 -10.12
C TYR A 432 -35.38 12.42 -9.17
N VAL A 433 -35.03 13.57 -8.60
CA VAL A 433 -35.94 14.39 -7.78
C VAL A 433 -36.36 15.65 -8.53
N SER A 434 -36.34 15.58 -9.87
CA SER A 434 -36.72 16.65 -10.79
C SER A 434 -35.88 17.93 -10.66
N LEU A 435 -34.70 17.85 -10.06
CA LEU A 435 -33.77 18.97 -10.01
C LEU A 435 -32.92 18.99 -11.28
N LEU A 436 -33.00 20.08 -12.04
CA LEU A 436 -32.21 20.26 -13.27
C LEU A 436 -30.81 20.80 -12.93
N ASP A 437 -30.01 19.97 -12.27
CA ASP A 437 -28.57 20.19 -12.15
C ASP A 437 -27.87 20.02 -13.52
N LEU A 438 -26.54 20.07 -13.60
CA LEU A 438 -25.82 19.91 -14.86
C LEU A 438 -26.27 18.66 -15.65
N PHE A 439 -26.38 17.51 -14.97
CA PHE A 439 -26.85 16.29 -15.62
C PHE A 439 -28.34 16.37 -15.99
N GLY A 440 -29.18 16.91 -15.11
CA GLY A 440 -30.59 17.11 -15.39
C GLY A 440 -30.88 18.03 -16.57
N VAL A 441 -30.13 19.13 -16.73
CA VAL A 441 -30.22 20.02 -17.91
C VAL A 441 -29.85 19.27 -19.17
N VAL A 442 -28.78 18.47 -19.14
CA VAL A 442 -28.32 17.67 -20.28
C VAL A 442 -29.39 16.66 -20.70
N GLN A 443 -30.02 15.96 -19.75
CA GLN A 443 -31.10 15.01 -20.02
C GLN A 443 -32.34 15.71 -20.58
N ASN A 444 -32.69 16.89 -20.06
CA ASN A 444 -33.83 17.69 -20.54
C ASN A 444 -33.61 18.19 -21.97
N LEU A 445 -32.42 18.74 -22.26
CA LEU A 445 -32.04 19.17 -23.60
C LEU A 445 -31.97 18.00 -24.56
N SER A 446 -31.44 16.85 -24.16
CA SER A 446 -31.40 15.64 -24.99
C SER A 446 -32.80 15.11 -25.32
N SER A 447 -33.78 15.34 -24.45
CA SER A 447 -35.18 14.99 -24.75
C SER A 447 -35.81 15.93 -25.78
N THR A 448 -35.35 17.18 -25.85
CA THR A 448 -35.83 18.20 -26.80
C THR A 448 -35.06 18.14 -28.13
N TYR A 449 -33.77 17.80 -28.08
CA TYR A 449 -32.85 17.67 -29.22
C TYR A 449 -32.22 16.27 -29.23
N PRO A 450 -32.95 15.21 -29.62
CA PRO A 450 -32.44 13.83 -29.54
C PRO A 450 -31.20 13.56 -30.40
N THR A 451 -30.99 14.33 -31.48
CA THR A 451 -29.79 14.25 -32.32
C THR A 451 -28.53 14.73 -31.60
N ASP A 452 -28.67 15.57 -30.58
CA ASP A 452 -27.57 16.21 -29.85
C ASP A 452 -27.22 15.44 -28.55
N ILE A 453 -27.75 14.24 -28.33
CA ILE A 453 -27.53 13.47 -27.08
C ILE A 453 -26.05 13.20 -26.79
N ILE A 454 -25.29 12.74 -27.78
CA ILE A 454 -23.85 12.48 -27.63
C ILE A 454 -23.08 13.77 -27.31
N PRO A 455 -23.20 14.86 -28.08
CA PRO A 455 -22.48 16.09 -27.76
C PRO A 455 -22.90 16.69 -26.41
N LEU A 456 -24.16 16.59 -26.00
CA LEU A 456 -24.61 17.03 -24.67
C LEU A 456 -24.00 16.21 -23.53
N LEU A 457 -23.88 14.89 -23.67
CA LEU A 457 -23.18 14.03 -22.71
C LEU A 457 -21.68 14.33 -22.65
N VAL A 458 -21.05 14.66 -23.79
CA VAL A 458 -19.66 15.13 -23.83
C VAL A 458 -19.52 16.46 -23.08
N VAL A 459 -20.44 17.41 -23.28
CA VAL A 459 -20.47 18.68 -22.53
C VAL A 459 -20.56 18.44 -21.02
N ALA A 460 -21.46 17.55 -20.58
CA ALA A 460 -21.56 17.16 -19.17
C ALA A 460 -20.22 16.62 -18.65
N THR A 461 -19.61 15.71 -19.41
CA THR A 461 -18.33 15.07 -19.07
C THR A 461 -17.21 16.10 -18.94
N ILE A 462 -17.08 17.03 -19.88
CA ILE A 462 -16.09 18.11 -19.85
C ILE A 462 -16.28 18.95 -18.59
N TRP A 463 -17.51 19.37 -18.28
CA TRP A 463 -17.76 20.19 -17.09
C TRP A 463 -17.52 19.43 -15.78
N TYR A 464 -17.94 18.17 -15.65
CA TYR A 464 -17.63 17.37 -14.47
C TYR A 464 -16.11 17.16 -14.29
N LEU A 465 -15.35 17.00 -15.39
CA LEU A 465 -13.89 16.96 -15.35
C LEU A 465 -13.27 18.28 -14.90
N VAL A 466 -13.75 19.42 -15.42
CA VAL A 466 -13.30 20.76 -15.01
C VAL A 466 -13.58 21.00 -13.54
N LEU A 467 -14.80 20.71 -13.07
CA LEU A 467 -15.21 20.86 -11.69
C LEU A 467 -14.39 19.97 -10.75
N THR A 468 -14.26 18.68 -11.08
CA THR A 468 -13.47 17.74 -10.28
C THR A 468 -12.01 18.19 -10.22
N SER A 469 -11.43 18.61 -11.34
CA SER A 469 -10.06 19.11 -11.40
C SER A 469 -9.88 20.36 -10.54
N ALA A 470 -10.84 21.29 -10.55
CA ALA A 470 -10.80 22.48 -9.71
C ALA A 470 -10.81 22.11 -8.20
N VAL A 471 -11.67 21.17 -7.80
CA VAL A 471 -11.67 20.66 -6.41
C VAL A 471 -10.37 19.92 -6.08
N SER A 472 -9.82 19.12 -6.99
CA SER A 472 -8.54 18.42 -6.78
C SER A 472 -7.36 19.39 -6.64
N VAL A 473 -7.37 20.54 -7.33
CA VAL A 473 -6.37 21.61 -7.13
C VAL A 473 -6.49 22.16 -5.71
N VAL A 474 -7.71 22.44 -5.24
CA VAL A 474 -7.96 22.89 -3.86
C VAL A 474 -7.47 21.83 -2.85
N GLN A 475 -7.80 20.55 -3.09
CA GLN A 475 -7.34 19.41 -2.28
C GLN A 475 -5.81 19.37 -2.17
N TYR A 476 -5.10 19.50 -3.30
CA TYR A 476 -3.64 19.51 -3.32
C TYR A 476 -3.03 20.60 -2.43
N TYR A 477 -3.58 21.82 -2.46
CA TYR A 477 -3.09 22.91 -1.61
C TYR A 477 -3.44 22.70 -0.13
N ILE A 478 -4.62 22.15 0.15
CA ILE A 478 -5.07 21.82 1.52
C ILE A 478 -4.18 20.73 2.11
N GLU A 479 -3.93 19.63 1.39
CA GLU A 479 -3.04 18.54 1.81
C GLU A 479 -1.62 19.03 2.09
N ARG A 480 -1.09 19.91 1.22
CA ARG A 480 0.21 20.53 1.46
C ARG A 480 0.21 21.43 2.69
N TRP A 481 -0.90 22.15 2.95
CA TRP A 481 -1.03 22.97 4.15
C TRP A 481 -1.08 22.11 5.42
N THR A 482 -1.83 21.00 5.43
CA THR A 482 -1.91 20.08 6.57
C THR A 482 -0.63 19.30 6.81
N ALA A 483 0.15 18.99 5.78
CA ALA A 483 1.44 18.31 5.87
C ALA A 483 2.57 19.17 6.48
N ARG A 484 2.37 20.48 6.66
CA ARG A 484 3.33 21.36 7.35
C ARG A 484 3.42 20.95 8.82
N GLY A 485 4.48 20.23 9.19
CA GLY A 485 4.78 19.85 10.57
C GLY A 485 5.17 18.37 10.78
N SER A 486 4.90 17.48 9.82
CA SER A 486 5.32 16.06 9.89
C SER A 486 6.56 15.75 9.03
N VAL A 487 6.80 16.52 7.96
CA VAL A 487 7.91 16.30 7.03
C VAL A 487 8.87 17.48 7.06
N ARG A 488 10.16 17.21 7.22
CA ARG A 488 11.24 18.22 7.32
C ARG A 488 11.43 19.01 6.01
N THR A 489 11.01 18.45 4.88
CA THR A 489 10.98 19.08 3.56
C THR A 489 9.70 18.68 2.81
N LEU A 490 8.95 19.66 2.27
CA LEU A 490 7.78 19.37 1.44
C LEU A 490 8.23 19.03 0.01
N PRO A 491 7.63 18.03 -0.66
CA PRO A 491 7.93 17.74 -2.06
C PRO A 491 7.68 18.97 -2.96
N PRO A 492 8.47 19.16 -4.04
CA PRO A 492 8.36 20.34 -4.90
C PRO A 492 7.00 20.37 -5.61
N THR A 493 6.39 21.56 -5.70
CA THR A 493 5.12 21.75 -6.42
C THR A 493 5.28 21.44 -7.92
N PRO A 494 4.19 21.12 -8.64
CA PRO A 494 4.25 20.96 -10.10
C PRO A 494 4.94 22.14 -10.80
N PHE A 495 4.65 23.38 -10.36
CA PHE A 495 5.31 24.59 -10.87
C PHE A 495 6.81 24.68 -10.50
N GLN A 496 7.20 24.25 -9.30
CA GLN A 496 8.61 24.17 -8.90
C GLN A 496 9.37 23.09 -9.69
N ARG A 497 8.74 21.94 -9.97
CA ARG A 497 9.30 20.89 -10.84
C ARG A 497 9.47 21.42 -12.26
N LEU A 498 8.44 22.06 -12.83
CA LEU A 498 8.50 22.67 -14.15
C LEU A 498 9.61 23.74 -14.23
N ARG A 499 9.71 24.61 -13.21
CA ARG A 499 10.77 25.62 -13.13
C ARG A 499 12.17 25.02 -12.95
N ALA A 500 12.29 23.89 -12.26
CA ALA A 500 13.56 23.18 -12.09
C ALA A 500 14.02 22.56 -13.41
N VAL A 501 13.11 21.92 -14.15
CA VAL A 501 13.37 21.39 -15.50
C VAL A 501 13.81 22.51 -16.45
N LEU A 502 13.06 23.61 -16.49
CA LEU A 502 13.38 24.78 -17.33
C LEU A 502 14.67 25.51 -16.93
N ARG A 503 15.16 25.32 -15.70
CA ARG A 503 16.46 25.85 -15.25
C ARG A 503 17.60 24.89 -15.57
N HIS A 504 17.35 23.58 -15.53
CA HIS A 504 18.37 22.57 -15.85
C HIS A 504 18.77 22.61 -17.33
N ASP A 505 17.83 22.91 -18.24
CA ASP A 505 18.10 23.09 -19.66
C ASP A 505 18.90 24.37 -19.99
N ARG A 506 18.98 25.33 -19.07
CA ARG A 506 19.75 26.57 -19.26
C ARG A 506 21.21 26.47 -18.80
N THR A 507 21.57 25.45 -18.03
CA THR A 507 22.93 25.25 -17.50
C THR A 507 23.63 24.00 -18.05
N GLY A 508 22.99 23.24 -18.94
CA GLY A 508 23.49 21.98 -19.50
C GLY A 508 24.23 22.08 -20.85
N GLY A 509 24.84 23.23 -21.16
CA GLY A 509 25.67 23.40 -22.36
C GLY A 509 27.16 23.31 -22.04
N SER A 510 27.84 22.31 -22.59
CA SER A 510 29.30 22.09 -22.61
C SER A 510 29.94 21.40 -21.39
N THR A 511 29.87 20.06 -21.36
CA THR A 511 31.06 19.23 -21.09
C THR A 511 31.01 18.01 -22.00
N ARG A 512 31.78 18.04 -23.10
CA ARG A 512 32.13 16.83 -23.86
C ARG A 512 33.11 16.02 -23.00
N PRO A 513 32.95 14.70 -22.86
CA PRO A 513 33.99 13.86 -22.27
C PRO A 513 35.15 13.78 -23.28
N ALA A 514 36.36 14.12 -22.83
CA ALA A 514 37.58 13.94 -23.59
C ALA A 514 37.83 12.43 -23.78
N SER A 515 37.93 11.98 -25.04
CA SER A 515 38.35 10.62 -25.37
C SER A 515 39.84 10.48 -25.09
N SER A 516 40.20 9.70 -24.06
CA SER A 516 41.55 9.18 -23.90
C SER A 516 41.69 7.91 -24.73
N ALA A 517 42.17 8.05 -25.95
CA ALA A 517 42.68 6.97 -26.78
C ALA A 517 43.93 7.49 -27.49
N ASP A 518 45.12 7.21 -26.95
CA ASP A 518 46.11 6.38 -27.63
C ASP A 518 47.41 6.34 -26.83
N ALA A 519 47.75 5.15 -26.34
CA ALA A 519 49.09 4.80 -25.91
C ALA A 519 49.41 3.44 -26.55
N GLY A 520 50.30 3.46 -27.53
CA GLY A 520 51.03 2.26 -27.95
C GLY A 520 51.08 2.01 -29.45
N SER A 521 52.08 2.58 -30.13
CA SER A 521 52.89 1.77 -31.04
C SER A 521 54.30 2.35 -31.15
N VAL A 522 55.28 1.50 -30.85
CA VAL A 522 56.72 1.71 -30.99
C VAL A 522 57.15 1.07 -32.31
N ALA A 523 57.95 1.79 -33.10
CA ALA A 523 59.15 1.31 -33.84
C ALA A 523 59.31 1.96 -35.22
N GLY A 524 60.54 2.42 -35.53
CA GLY A 524 61.10 2.33 -36.89
C GLY A 524 61.63 3.60 -37.56
N SER A 525 62.87 3.97 -37.21
CA SER A 525 63.93 4.65 -38.00
C SER A 525 63.70 5.94 -38.83
N PRO A 526 64.70 6.86 -38.84
CA PRO A 526 64.71 8.05 -39.67
C PRO A 526 65.45 7.84 -41.00
N GLY A 527 65.02 8.52 -42.06
CA GLY A 527 65.87 8.72 -43.23
C GLY A 527 65.13 9.01 -44.54
N GLY A 528 65.22 10.26 -44.98
CA GLY A 528 65.66 10.52 -46.36
C GLY A 528 64.63 10.99 -47.39
N VAL A 529 64.83 12.25 -47.78
CA VAL A 529 64.88 12.78 -49.15
C VAL A 529 63.56 13.14 -49.85
N ILE A 530 63.60 14.41 -50.29
CA ILE A 530 62.72 15.16 -51.19
C ILE A 530 62.65 14.51 -52.58
N SER A 531 61.44 14.35 -53.12
CA SER A 531 61.06 14.78 -54.48
C SER A 531 59.56 14.57 -54.70
#